data_AF-A0A481UE41-F1
#
_entry.id   AF-A0A481UE41-F1
#
_cell.length_a   1.000
_cell.length_b   1.000
_cell.length_c   1.000
_cell.angle_alpha   90.00
_cell.angle_beta   90.00
_cell.angle_gamma   90.00
#
_symmetry.space_group_name_H-M   'P 1'
#
loop_
_entity.id
_entity.type
_entity.pdbx_description
1 polymer ?
#
loop_
_entity_poly.entity_id
_entity_poly.type
_entity_poly.pdbx_seq_one_letter_code
_entity_poly.pdbx_strand_id
1 'polypeptide(L)'
;NICNLSLCGLPFLSGFYSKDLILESVSMSYMNFYVYFIFYISTGLTVMYTFRLMYYTMITNYNGISYFSLLDSSELMLKGMGGLIMFVIFGGSVVSWLIFPTPYLICLPMMMKLMVLLVILFGAGLGYLISLVSLSDFSNTLKFNNLSFFFSSMWNLNYLSTFGVVYYFLFFGEKYNSLIDQGWSEFYGSQNIFMNLSKTSSLTQKLFFNNIKIFLTLFLIWICLMFI
;
A
#
# COMPACT_ATOMS: atom_id res chain seq x y z
N ASN A 1 1.00 10.77 -23.97
CA ASN A 1 0.59 9.38 -23.63
C ASN A 1 1.23 8.27 -24.47
N ILE A 2 2.38 8.53 -25.12
CA ILE A 2 3.11 7.48 -25.86
C ILE A 2 3.54 6.33 -24.93
N CYS A 3 3.88 6.63 -23.68
CA CYS A 3 4.24 5.62 -22.68
C CYS A 3 3.07 4.66 -22.38
N ASN A 4 1.84 5.15 -22.29
CA ASN A 4 0.67 4.30 -22.04
C ASN A 4 0.39 3.37 -23.24
N LEU A 5 0.66 3.84 -24.45
CA LEU A 5 0.58 3.04 -25.66
C LEU A 5 1.68 1.97 -25.71
N SER A 6 2.89 2.28 -25.22
CA SER A 6 3.96 1.28 -25.11
C SER A 6 3.61 0.15 -24.13
N LEU A 7 2.90 0.45 -23.04
CA LEU A 7 2.42 -0.53 -22.06
C LEU A 7 1.38 -1.52 -22.65
N CYS A 8 0.67 -1.10 -23.69
CA CYS A 8 -0.26 -1.96 -24.43
C CYS A 8 0.44 -2.99 -25.30
N GLY A 9 1.73 -2.80 -25.61
CA GLY A 9 2.48 -3.66 -26.52
C GLY A 9 2.16 -3.43 -27.99
N LEU A 10 1.84 -2.19 -28.39
CA LEU A 10 1.67 -1.86 -29.81
C LEU A 10 2.97 -2.12 -30.60
N PRO A 11 2.86 -2.59 -31.86
CA PRO A 11 4.02 -2.97 -32.65
C PRO A 11 5.02 -1.81 -32.77
N PHE A 12 6.30 -2.16 -32.71
CA PHE A 12 7.47 -1.27 -32.76
C PHE A 12 7.76 -0.40 -31.53
N LEU A 13 6.88 -0.33 -30.53
CA LEU A 13 7.20 0.31 -29.26
C LEU A 13 7.97 -0.65 -28.34
N SER A 14 8.73 -0.10 -27.39
CA SER A 14 9.55 -0.89 -26.45
C SER A 14 8.80 -2.04 -25.75
N GLY A 15 7.51 -1.85 -25.41
CA GLY A 15 6.71 -2.89 -24.76
C GLY A 15 6.38 -4.09 -25.66
N PHE A 16 6.37 -3.95 -26.99
CA PHE A 16 6.14 -5.05 -27.92
C PHE A 16 7.25 -6.11 -27.80
N TYR A 17 8.51 -5.66 -27.81
CA TYR A 17 9.69 -6.54 -27.77
C TYR A 17 9.75 -7.44 -26.53
N SER A 18 9.14 -7.04 -25.41
CA SER A 18 9.11 -7.87 -24.19
C SER A 18 7.80 -8.61 -24.03
N LYS A 19 6.66 -7.90 -24.11
CA LYS A 19 5.35 -8.45 -23.78
C LYS A 19 4.89 -9.50 -24.79
N ASP A 20 5.15 -9.30 -26.08
CA ASP A 20 4.77 -10.26 -27.13
C ASP A 20 5.59 -11.55 -27.00
N LEU A 21 6.92 -11.43 -26.84
CA LEU A 21 7.80 -12.58 -26.60
C LEU A 21 7.42 -13.36 -25.33
N ILE A 22 7.05 -12.67 -24.23
CA ILE A 22 6.59 -13.34 -23.01
C ILE A 22 5.30 -14.12 -23.28
N LEU A 23 4.31 -13.53 -23.95
CA LEU A 23 3.04 -14.19 -24.25
C LEU A 23 3.22 -15.40 -25.17
N GLU A 24 4.06 -15.26 -26.20
CA GLU A 24 4.42 -16.36 -27.09
C GLU A 24 5.14 -17.49 -26.32
N SER A 25 6.07 -17.15 -25.41
CA SER A 25 6.76 -18.15 -24.58
C SER A 25 5.82 -18.89 -23.62
N VAL A 26 4.83 -18.19 -23.04
CA VAL A 26 3.81 -18.80 -22.16
C VAL A 26 2.93 -19.76 -22.96
N SER A 27 2.59 -19.41 -24.21
CA SER A 27 1.79 -20.30 -25.07
C SER A 27 2.53 -21.56 -25.52
N MET A 28 3.85 -21.51 -25.62
CA MET A 28 4.67 -22.69 -25.89
C MET A 28 4.86 -23.56 -24.64
N SER A 29 4.85 -22.95 -23.46
CA SER A 29 5.07 -23.67 -22.21
C SER A 29 3.87 -24.52 -21.77
N TYR A 30 4.14 -25.62 -21.06
CA TYR A 30 3.11 -26.47 -20.46
C TYR A 30 2.54 -25.83 -19.18
N MET A 31 1.73 -24.78 -19.34
CA MET A 31 1.01 -24.14 -18.25
C MET A 31 -0.39 -24.72 -18.09
N ASN A 32 -0.90 -24.71 -16.85
CA ASN A 32 -2.31 -25.02 -16.59
C ASN A 32 -3.22 -24.08 -17.38
N PHE A 33 -4.28 -24.62 -18.00
CA PHE A 33 -5.25 -23.84 -18.77
C PHE A 33 -5.79 -22.64 -17.99
N TYR A 34 -6.04 -22.78 -16.68
CA TYR A 34 -6.51 -21.68 -15.84
C TYR A 34 -5.53 -20.50 -15.79
N VAL A 35 -4.24 -20.78 -15.61
CA VAL A 35 -3.18 -19.76 -15.57
C VAL A 35 -3.05 -19.09 -16.94
N TYR A 36 -3.10 -19.89 -18.01
CA TYR A 36 -3.09 -19.38 -19.38
C TYR A 36 -4.24 -18.39 -19.63
N PHE A 37 -5.47 -18.73 -19.26
CA PHE A 37 -6.63 -17.85 -19.42
C PHE A 37 -6.50 -16.55 -18.63
N ILE A 38 -6.09 -16.62 -17.36
CA ILE A 38 -5.90 -15.42 -16.53
C ILE A 38 -4.85 -14.50 -17.15
N PHE A 39 -3.76 -15.06 -17.67
CA PHE A 39 -2.68 -14.27 -18.25
C PHE A 39 -3.18 -13.47 -19.46
N TYR A 40 -3.89 -14.11 -20.41
CA TYR A 40 -4.47 -13.39 -21.55
C TYR A 40 -5.55 -12.39 -21.15
N ILE A 41 -6.45 -12.72 -20.22
CA ILE A 41 -7.46 -11.78 -19.71
C ILE A 41 -6.79 -10.56 -19.07
N SER A 42 -5.72 -10.77 -18.29
CA SER A 42 -4.96 -9.67 -17.69
C SER A 42 -4.40 -8.74 -18.76
N THR A 43 -3.87 -9.27 -19.87
CA THR A 43 -3.38 -8.45 -20.98
C THR A 43 -4.50 -7.67 -21.67
N GLY A 44 -5.68 -8.28 -21.90
CA GLY A 44 -6.85 -7.57 -22.44
C GLY A 44 -7.34 -6.44 -21.52
N LEU A 45 -7.40 -6.70 -20.22
CA LEU A 45 -7.72 -5.68 -19.21
C LEU A 45 -6.67 -4.56 -19.18
N THR A 46 -5.39 -4.88 -19.46
CA THR A 46 -4.37 -3.83 -19.53
C THR A 46 -4.62 -2.82 -20.63
N VAL A 47 -5.03 -3.32 -21.79
CA VAL A 47 -5.38 -2.48 -22.93
C VAL A 47 -6.69 -1.74 -22.67
N MET A 48 -7.65 -2.37 -22.01
CA MET A 48 -8.90 -1.71 -21.65
C MET A 48 -8.69 -0.49 -20.75
N TYR A 49 -7.84 -0.57 -19.71
CA TYR A 49 -7.62 0.58 -18.81
C TYR A 49 -6.84 1.71 -19.49
N THR A 50 -5.86 1.40 -20.35
CA THR A 50 -5.07 2.42 -21.03
C THR A 50 -5.93 3.22 -22.00
N PHE A 51 -6.78 2.56 -22.79
CA PHE A 51 -7.71 3.23 -23.69
C PHE A 51 -8.77 4.03 -22.92
N ARG A 52 -9.26 3.52 -21.79
CA ARG A 52 -10.15 4.29 -20.90
C ARG A 52 -9.49 5.59 -20.42
N LEU A 53 -8.22 5.53 -20.00
CA LEU A 53 -7.48 6.71 -19.55
C LEU A 53 -7.19 7.69 -20.70
N MET A 54 -6.85 7.18 -21.88
CA MET A 54 -6.70 7.99 -23.09
C MET A 54 -7.98 8.75 -23.42
N TYR A 55 -9.12 8.08 -23.31
CA TYR A 55 -10.42 8.68 -23.58
C TYR A 55 -10.70 9.86 -22.65
N TYR A 56 -10.61 9.66 -21.32
CA TYR A 56 -10.92 10.72 -20.35
C TYR A 56 -9.92 11.88 -20.32
N THR A 57 -8.67 11.68 -20.76
CA THR A 57 -7.66 12.74 -20.73
C THR A 57 -7.58 13.56 -22.01
N MET A 58 -7.78 12.92 -23.17
CA MET A 58 -7.52 13.54 -24.47
C MET A 58 -8.75 13.67 -25.36
N ILE A 59 -9.71 12.75 -25.25
CA ILE A 59 -10.84 12.66 -26.20
C ILE A 59 -12.08 13.37 -25.65
N THR A 60 -12.34 13.22 -24.35
CA THR A 60 -13.49 13.89 -23.72
C THR A 60 -13.30 15.39 -23.61
N ASN A 61 -14.42 16.10 -23.60
CA ASN A 61 -14.45 17.52 -23.31
C ASN A 61 -13.80 17.81 -21.94
N TYR A 62 -13.16 18.97 -21.84
CA TYR A 62 -12.54 19.41 -20.60
C TYR A 62 -13.59 19.60 -19.50
N ASN A 63 -13.49 18.79 -18.44
CA ASN A 63 -14.38 18.82 -17.27
C ASN A 63 -13.80 19.61 -16.08
N GLY A 64 -12.86 20.52 -16.32
CA GLY A 64 -12.25 21.32 -15.26
C GLY A 64 -13.05 22.58 -14.91
N ILE A 65 -12.50 23.36 -13.98
CA ILE A 65 -13.12 24.60 -13.50
C ILE A 65 -13.05 25.67 -14.59
N SER A 66 -14.09 26.52 -14.69
CA SER A 66 -14.27 27.54 -15.74
C SER A 66 -13.19 28.63 -15.76
N TYR A 67 -12.55 28.93 -14.63
CA TYR A 67 -11.42 29.85 -14.53
C TYR A 67 -10.12 29.07 -14.36
N PHE A 68 -9.55 28.61 -15.47
CA PHE A 68 -8.29 27.86 -15.45
C PHE A 68 -7.28 28.46 -16.43
N SER A 69 -6.01 28.57 -16.01
CA SER A 69 -4.87 28.91 -16.88
C SER A 69 -3.93 27.70 -17.00
N LEU A 70 -3.95 27.00 -18.14
CA LEU A 70 -3.00 25.92 -18.49
C LEU A 70 -1.77 26.56 -19.16
N LEU A 71 -0.62 26.46 -18.52
CA LEU A 71 0.68 26.90 -19.06
C LEU A 71 1.72 25.81 -18.79
N ASP A 72 2.15 25.10 -19.84
CA ASP A 72 3.28 24.17 -19.79
C ASP A 72 4.58 24.91 -20.16
N SER A 73 5.14 25.66 -19.20
CA SER A 73 6.27 26.57 -19.46
C SER A 73 7.63 26.11 -18.92
N SER A 74 7.69 24.99 -18.18
CA SER A 74 8.95 24.56 -17.58
C SER A 74 9.81 23.75 -18.56
N GLU A 75 10.82 24.41 -19.13
CA GLU A 75 11.78 23.76 -20.06
C GLU A 75 12.45 22.52 -19.45
N LEU A 76 12.73 22.52 -18.15
CA LEU A 76 13.33 21.38 -17.45
C LEU A 76 12.44 20.13 -17.51
N MET A 77 11.12 20.31 -17.33
CA MET A 77 10.15 19.22 -17.43
C MET A 77 10.06 18.70 -18.87
N LEU A 78 9.97 19.61 -19.85
CA LEU A 78 9.92 19.24 -21.27
C LEU A 78 11.18 18.49 -21.72
N LYS A 79 12.37 18.93 -21.30
CA LYS A 79 13.64 18.25 -21.56
C LYS A 79 13.65 16.83 -20.97
N GLY A 80 13.17 16.66 -19.72
CA GLY A 80 13.04 15.35 -19.08
C GLY A 80 12.07 14.41 -19.79
N MET A 81 10.88 14.90 -20.14
CA MET A 81 9.86 14.12 -20.87
C MET A 81 10.33 13.75 -22.29
N GLY A 82 11.02 14.67 -22.98
CA GLY A 82 11.58 14.44 -24.31
C GLY A 82 12.61 13.32 -24.33
N GLY A 83 13.53 13.30 -23.36
CA GLY A 83 14.51 12.21 -23.20
C GLY A 83 13.84 10.85 -22.99
N LEU A 84 12.80 10.78 -22.16
CA LEU A 84 12.06 9.55 -21.91
C LEU A 84 11.34 9.02 -23.16
N ILE A 85 10.76 9.89 -24.00
CA ILE A 85 10.08 9.46 -25.24
C ILE A 85 11.07 8.78 -26.19
N MET A 86 12.30 9.27 -26.29
CA MET A 86 13.35 8.65 -27.11
C MET A 86 13.64 7.22 -26.67
N PHE A 87 13.73 6.98 -25.36
CA PHE A 87 13.94 5.63 -24.82
C PHE A 87 12.74 4.70 -25.05
N VAL A 88 11.50 5.21 -24.98
CA VAL A 88 10.31 4.38 -25.22
C VAL A 88 10.25 3.85 -26.65
N ILE A 89 10.75 4.62 -27.63
CA ILE A 89 10.77 4.23 -29.04
C ILE A 89 11.95 3.29 -29.34
N PHE A 90 13.18 3.71 -29.02
CA PHE A 90 14.37 2.98 -29.43
C PHE A 90 14.84 1.94 -28.41
N GLY A 91 14.65 2.20 -27.12
CA GLY A 91 15.25 1.42 -26.04
C GLY A 91 14.90 -0.06 -26.09
N GLY A 92 13.64 -0.42 -26.36
CA GLY A 92 13.25 -1.84 -26.41
C GLY A 92 13.91 -2.60 -27.57
N SER A 93 14.02 -1.98 -28.75
CA SER A 93 14.69 -2.60 -29.90
C SER A 93 16.19 -2.83 -29.62
N VAL A 94 16.89 -1.79 -29.14
CA VAL A 94 18.32 -1.85 -28.82
C VAL A 94 18.59 -2.90 -27.75
N VAL A 95 17.78 -2.92 -26.68
CA VAL A 95 17.94 -3.89 -25.59
C VAL A 95 17.64 -5.32 -26.08
N SER A 96 16.63 -5.52 -26.91
CA SER A 96 16.30 -6.84 -27.45
C SER A 96 17.45 -7.43 -28.28
N TRP A 97 18.10 -6.61 -29.11
CA TRP A 97 19.26 -7.04 -29.92
C TRP A 97 20.51 -7.30 -29.09
N LEU A 98 20.70 -6.59 -27.99
CA LEU A 98 21.85 -6.78 -27.10
C LEU A 98 21.68 -8.01 -26.19
N ILE A 99 20.49 -8.23 -25.63
CA ILE A 99 20.24 -9.28 -24.63
C ILE A 99 20.01 -10.65 -25.29
N PHE A 100 19.39 -10.71 -26.47
CA PHE A 100 19.08 -11.96 -27.15
C PHE A 100 20.00 -12.18 -28.38
N PRO A 101 21.28 -12.52 -28.19
CA PRO A 101 22.18 -12.80 -29.31
C PRO A 101 21.77 -14.05 -30.10
N THR A 102 21.05 -14.98 -29.46
CA THR A 102 20.43 -16.15 -30.09
C THR A 102 18.91 -16.09 -29.87
N PRO A 103 18.09 -15.78 -30.89
CA PRO A 103 16.64 -15.75 -30.73
C PRO A 103 16.13 -17.17 -30.44
N TYR A 104 15.37 -17.33 -29.36
CA TYR A 104 14.65 -18.58 -29.12
C TYR A 104 13.54 -18.73 -30.16
N LEU A 105 13.55 -19.83 -30.91
CA LEU A 105 12.56 -20.07 -31.96
C LEU A 105 11.25 -20.56 -31.34
N ILE A 106 10.23 -19.72 -31.38
CA ILE A 106 8.89 -20.05 -30.88
C ILE A 106 8.07 -20.63 -32.02
N CYS A 107 7.84 -21.95 -32.01
CA CYS A 107 6.99 -22.65 -32.97
C CYS A 107 5.56 -22.73 -32.45
N LEU A 108 4.67 -21.88 -32.96
CA LEU A 108 3.25 -21.88 -32.60
C LEU A 108 2.36 -22.07 -33.84
N PRO A 109 1.20 -22.75 -33.70
CA PRO A 109 0.19 -22.73 -34.75
C PRO A 109 -0.33 -21.31 -34.96
N MET A 110 -0.74 -20.98 -36.19
CA MET A 110 -1.14 -19.63 -36.61
C MET A 110 -2.17 -18.99 -35.67
N MET A 111 -3.13 -19.80 -35.17
CA MET A 111 -4.15 -19.32 -34.25
C MET A 111 -3.56 -18.78 -32.95
N MET A 112 -2.63 -19.51 -32.32
CA MET A 112 -2.00 -19.10 -31.06
C MET A 112 -1.15 -17.85 -31.23
N LYS A 113 -0.46 -17.73 -32.37
CA LYS A 113 0.31 -16.53 -32.69
C LYS A 113 -0.57 -15.29 -32.84
N LEU A 114 -1.72 -15.41 -33.51
CA LEU A 114 -2.64 -14.28 -33.70
C LEU A 114 -3.42 -13.92 -32.43
N MET A 115 -3.48 -14.78 -31.41
CA MET A 115 -4.26 -14.52 -30.19
C MET A 115 -3.82 -13.24 -29.47
N VAL A 116 -2.52 -12.96 -29.41
CA VAL A 116 -2.02 -11.75 -28.72
C VAL A 116 -2.59 -10.49 -29.37
N LEU A 117 -2.52 -10.42 -30.69
CA LEU A 117 -3.01 -9.26 -31.44
C LEU A 117 -4.53 -9.12 -31.35
N LEU A 118 -5.26 -10.24 -31.38
CA LEU A 118 -6.71 -10.25 -31.17
C LEU A 118 -7.08 -9.72 -29.78
N VAL A 119 -6.39 -10.16 -28.72
CA VAL A 119 -6.68 -9.70 -27.35
C VAL A 119 -6.42 -8.21 -27.19
N ILE A 120 -5.39 -7.66 -27.85
CA ILE A 120 -5.14 -6.21 -27.86
C ILE A 120 -6.29 -5.47 -28.55
N LEU A 121 -6.73 -5.92 -29.73
CA LEU A 121 -7.84 -5.29 -30.46
C LEU A 121 -9.15 -5.37 -29.69
N PHE A 122 -9.49 -6.53 -29.12
CA PHE A 122 -10.68 -6.69 -28.29
C PHE A 122 -10.62 -5.82 -27.03
N GLY A 123 -9.49 -5.76 -26.34
CA GLY A 123 -9.31 -4.91 -25.17
C GLY A 123 -9.47 -3.42 -25.48
N ALA A 124 -8.92 -2.97 -26.62
CA ALA A 124 -9.06 -1.59 -27.09
C ALA A 124 -10.51 -1.25 -27.43
N GLY A 125 -11.19 -2.14 -28.17
CA GLY A 125 -12.60 -1.99 -28.52
C GLY A 125 -13.50 -1.92 -27.29
N LEU A 126 -13.32 -2.84 -26.33
CA LEU A 126 -14.08 -2.84 -25.07
C LEU A 126 -13.80 -1.58 -24.23
N GLY A 127 -12.53 -1.16 -24.14
CA GLY A 127 -12.15 0.06 -23.42
C GLY A 127 -12.81 1.30 -23.98
N TYR A 128 -12.83 1.43 -25.31
CA TYR A 128 -13.50 2.53 -25.99
C TYR A 128 -15.02 2.50 -25.78
N LEU A 129 -15.66 1.33 -25.98
CA LEU A 129 -17.10 1.19 -25.78
C LEU A 129 -17.52 1.57 -24.35
N ILE A 130 -16.81 1.06 -23.34
CA ILE A 130 -17.12 1.36 -21.93
C ILE A 130 -16.93 2.85 -21.62
N SER A 131 -15.96 3.49 -22.25
CA SER A 131 -15.71 4.92 -22.08
C SER A 131 -16.79 5.81 -22.71
N LEU A 132 -17.38 5.36 -23.83
CA LEU A 132 -18.50 6.04 -24.50
C LEU A 132 -19.83 5.92 -23.77
N VAL A 133 -19.98 5.03 -22.78
CA VAL A 133 -21.24 4.83 -22.01
C VAL A 133 -21.62 6.07 -21.18
N SER A 134 -20.87 7.17 -21.26
CA SER A 134 -21.06 8.35 -20.44
C SER A 134 -22.21 9.30 -20.83
N LEU A 135 -23.18 8.95 -21.69
CA LEU A 135 -24.21 9.93 -22.06
C LEU A 135 -25.67 9.47 -22.24
N SER A 136 -26.02 8.18 -22.36
CA SER A 136 -27.42 7.84 -22.69
C SER A 136 -28.30 7.25 -21.58
N ASP A 137 -27.76 6.64 -20.51
CA ASP A 137 -28.64 5.92 -19.57
C ASP A 137 -28.25 6.07 -18.09
N PHE A 138 -28.95 6.96 -17.39
CA PHE A 138 -29.07 6.94 -15.94
C PHE A 138 -29.91 5.72 -15.53
N SER A 139 -29.29 4.56 -15.29
CA SER A 139 -29.84 3.58 -14.33
C SER A 139 -28.98 2.32 -14.11
N ASN A 140 -28.18 1.88 -15.08
CA ASN A 140 -27.52 0.57 -14.96
C ASN A 140 -26.25 0.57 -14.09
N THR A 141 -25.49 1.67 -14.04
CA THR A 141 -24.37 1.81 -13.11
C THR A 141 -24.84 1.84 -11.67
N LEU A 142 -25.93 2.57 -11.39
CA LEU A 142 -26.58 2.64 -10.08
C LEU A 142 -27.05 1.26 -9.58
N LYS A 143 -27.58 0.40 -10.46
CA LYS A 143 -27.97 -0.98 -10.12
C LYS A 143 -26.77 -1.86 -9.70
N PHE A 144 -25.62 -1.67 -10.32
CA PHE A 144 -24.38 -2.39 -10.00
C PHE A 144 -23.45 -1.63 -9.05
N ASN A 145 -23.96 -0.63 -8.31
CA ASN A 145 -23.15 0.19 -7.42
C ASN A 145 -22.39 -0.62 -6.36
N ASN A 146 -22.97 -1.69 -5.83
CA ASN A 146 -22.28 -2.51 -4.82
C ASN A 146 -21.06 -3.23 -5.42
N LEU A 147 -21.19 -3.74 -6.64
CA LEU A 147 -20.10 -4.41 -7.35
C LEU A 147 -19.04 -3.39 -7.80
N SER A 148 -19.45 -2.23 -8.32
CA SER A 148 -18.51 -1.18 -8.71
C SER A 148 -17.75 -0.60 -7.50
N PHE A 149 -18.42 -0.44 -6.35
CA PHE A 149 -17.81 -0.04 -5.10
C PHE A 149 -16.80 -1.09 -4.58
N PHE A 150 -17.12 -2.38 -4.70
CA PHE A 150 -16.20 -3.45 -4.32
C PHE A 150 -14.93 -3.49 -5.19
N PHE A 151 -15.05 -3.28 -6.50
CA PHE A 151 -13.89 -3.22 -7.38
C PHE A 151 -13.08 -1.92 -7.18
N SER A 152 -13.73 -0.79 -6.91
CA SER A 152 -13.04 0.49 -6.69
C SER A 152 -12.29 0.54 -5.36
N SER A 153 -12.79 -0.14 -4.31
CA SER A 153 -12.12 -0.24 -3.01
C SER A 153 -10.98 -1.25 -2.96
N MET A 154 -10.45 -1.68 -4.12
CA MET A 154 -9.44 -2.74 -4.24
C MET A 154 -9.85 -4.01 -3.46
N TRP A 155 -11.04 -4.54 -3.75
CA TRP A 155 -11.61 -5.72 -3.08
C TRP A 155 -11.70 -5.56 -1.54
N ASN A 156 -11.91 -4.34 -1.05
CA ASN A 156 -11.86 -3.99 0.37
C ASN A 156 -10.56 -4.39 1.09
N LEU A 157 -9.45 -4.62 0.38
CA LEU A 157 -8.17 -5.02 0.98
C LEU A 157 -7.63 -3.98 1.96
N ASN A 158 -7.81 -2.69 1.65
CA ASN A 158 -7.42 -1.62 2.57
C ASN A 158 -8.16 -1.75 3.91
N TYR A 159 -9.47 -2.00 3.89
CA TYR A 159 -10.25 -2.16 5.11
C TYR A 159 -9.90 -3.42 5.90
N LEU A 160 -9.66 -4.54 5.21
CA LEU A 160 -9.24 -5.78 5.84
C LEU A 160 -7.88 -5.65 6.54
N SER A 161 -6.91 -5.02 5.86
CA SER A 161 -5.57 -4.82 6.41
C SER A 161 -5.53 -3.80 7.55
N THR A 162 -6.24 -2.68 7.44
CA THR A 162 -6.21 -1.64 8.48
C THR A 162 -7.07 -2.00 9.69
N PHE A 163 -8.33 -2.37 9.50
CA PHE A 163 -9.24 -2.56 10.64
C PHE A 163 -9.03 -3.89 11.36
N GLY A 164 -8.73 -4.97 10.64
CA GLY A 164 -8.53 -6.28 11.24
C GLY A 164 -7.24 -6.38 12.07
N VAL A 165 -6.13 -5.88 11.54
CA VAL A 165 -4.80 -6.08 12.15
C VAL A 165 -4.54 -5.06 13.26
N VAL A 166 -4.86 -3.79 13.05
CA VAL A 166 -4.50 -2.70 13.98
C VAL A 166 -5.26 -2.80 15.31
N TYR A 167 -6.53 -3.23 15.27
CA TYR A 167 -7.38 -3.27 16.46
C TYR A 167 -6.81 -4.15 17.58
N TYR A 168 -6.30 -5.34 17.26
CA TYR A 168 -5.75 -6.25 18.26
C TYR A 168 -4.50 -5.67 18.93
N PHE A 169 -3.56 -5.14 18.14
CA PHE A 169 -2.34 -4.56 18.70
C PHE A 169 -2.64 -3.34 19.58
N LEU A 170 -3.58 -2.49 19.20
CA LEU A 170 -3.99 -1.33 20.01
C LEU A 170 -4.63 -1.76 21.33
N PHE A 171 -5.53 -2.76 21.31
CA PHE A 171 -6.18 -3.24 22.52
C PHE A 171 -5.18 -3.89 23.50
N PHE A 172 -4.20 -4.62 22.98
CA PHE A 172 -3.10 -5.13 23.81
C PHE A 172 -2.25 -3.99 24.39
N GLY A 173 -1.96 -2.95 23.61
CA GLY A 173 -1.24 -1.76 24.08
C GLY A 173 -1.96 -1.05 25.23
N GLU A 174 -3.28 -0.87 25.14
CA GLU A 174 -4.07 -0.24 26.20
C GLU A 174 -4.07 -1.06 27.51
N LYS A 175 -4.21 -2.39 27.40
CA LYS A 175 -4.11 -3.29 28.56
C LYS A 175 -2.73 -3.27 29.19
N TYR A 176 -1.68 -3.19 28.37
CA TYR A 176 -0.31 -3.13 28.86
C TYR A 176 -0.09 -1.85 29.66
N ASN A 177 -0.48 -0.70 29.12
CA ASN A 177 -0.32 0.58 29.78
C ASN A 177 -1.11 0.67 31.10
N SER A 178 -2.37 0.22 31.10
CA SER A 178 -3.24 0.30 32.29
C SER A 178 -2.83 -0.68 33.40
N LEU A 179 -2.54 -1.94 33.06
CA LEU A 179 -2.26 -2.96 34.06
C LEU A 179 -0.81 -2.93 34.54
N ILE A 180 0.15 -2.78 33.62
CA ILE A 180 1.56 -2.90 33.94
C ILE A 180 2.10 -1.54 34.35
N ASP A 181 2.09 -0.57 33.44
CA ASP A 181 2.77 0.72 33.65
C ASP A 181 2.09 1.57 34.73
N GLN A 182 0.77 1.82 34.61
CA GLN A 182 0.02 2.58 35.61
C GLN A 182 -0.44 1.76 36.82
N GLY A 183 -0.50 0.43 36.69
CA GLY A 183 -0.97 -0.47 37.74
C GLY A 183 0.17 -1.01 38.59
N TRP A 184 0.70 -2.17 38.18
CA TRP A 184 1.65 -2.93 38.99
C TRP A 184 2.97 -2.20 39.25
N SER A 185 3.53 -1.46 38.28
CA SER A 185 4.79 -0.74 38.54
C SER A 185 4.63 0.43 39.50
N GLU A 186 3.51 1.14 39.48
CA GLU A 186 3.25 2.19 40.48
C GLU A 186 2.99 1.59 41.86
N PHE A 187 2.25 0.47 41.92
CA PHE A 187 1.98 -0.23 43.16
C PHE A 187 3.26 -0.76 43.82
N TYR A 188 4.15 -1.43 43.08
CA TYR A 188 5.40 -1.91 43.66
C TYR A 188 6.47 -0.82 43.82
N GLY A 189 6.39 0.23 43.02
CA GLY A 189 7.32 1.34 43.02
C GLY A 189 6.96 2.43 44.03
N SER A 190 6.77 3.64 43.52
CA SER A 190 6.73 4.87 44.31
C SER A 190 5.55 4.93 45.29
N GLN A 191 4.37 4.45 44.92
CA GLN A 191 3.17 4.63 45.76
C GLN A 191 3.26 3.82 47.07
N ASN A 192 3.64 2.55 46.99
CA ASN A 192 3.74 1.71 48.19
C ASN A 192 4.96 2.08 49.04
N ILE A 193 6.07 2.49 48.42
CA ILE A 193 7.22 3.02 49.16
C ILE A 193 6.81 4.28 49.95
N PHE A 194 6.09 5.21 49.32
CA PHE A 194 5.59 6.42 49.99
C PHE A 194 4.61 6.09 51.13
N MET A 195 3.66 5.18 50.89
CA MET A 195 2.72 4.71 51.92
C MET A 195 3.44 4.07 53.10
N ASN A 196 4.47 3.25 52.85
CA ASN A 196 5.19 2.57 53.92
C ASN A 196 6.08 3.55 54.72
N LEU A 197 6.74 4.50 54.05
CA LEU A 197 7.52 5.55 54.70
C LEU A 197 6.64 6.50 55.53
N SER A 198 5.47 6.88 55.04
CA SER A 198 4.53 7.72 55.82
C SER A 198 3.93 6.98 57.02
N LYS A 199 3.65 5.67 56.88
CA LYS A 199 3.14 4.86 57.98
C LYS A 199 4.20 4.60 59.05
N THR A 200 5.44 4.35 58.65
CA THR A 200 6.56 4.18 59.58
C THR A 200 6.91 5.50 60.28
N SER A 201 6.95 6.63 59.56
CA SER A 201 7.22 7.93 60.17
C SER A 201 6.14 8.33 61.18
N SER A 202 4.85 8.14 60.85
CA SER A 202 3.77 8.43 61.80
C SER A 202 3.79 7.53 63.04
N LEU A 203 4.22 6.26 62.93
CA LEU A 203 4.46 5.39 64.08
C LEU A 203 5.62 5.90 64.95
N THR A 204 6.75 6.27 64.34
CA THR A 204 7.89 6.83 65.09
C THR A 204 7.53 8.13 65.79
N GLN A 205 6.77 9.01 65.14
CA GLN A 205 6.31 10.27 65.73
C GLN A 205 5.46 10.00 66.97
N LYS A 206 4.52 9.05 66.91
CA LYS A 206 3.71 8.67 68.09
C LYS A 206 4.57 8.16 69.24
N LEU A 207 5.60 7.35 68.99
CA LEU A 207 6.52 6.88 70.04
C LEU A 207 7.25 8.03 70.72
N PHE A 208 7.70 9.04 69.96
CA PHE A 208 8.37 10.21 70.52
C PHE A 208 7.45 11.13 71.33
N PHE A 209 6.18 11.26 70.94
CA PHE A 209 5.22 12.07 71.69
C PHE A 209 4.75 11.42 73.01
N ASN A 210 4.85 10.09 73.15
CA ASN A 210 4.08 9.37 74.17
C ASN A 210 4.72 9.22 75.57
N ASN A 211 5.81 9.92 75.92
CA ASN A 211 6.15 10.34 77.31
C ASN A 211 7.65 10.70 77.43
N ILE A 212 7.95 11.90 77.96
CA ILE A 212 9.31 12.35 78.32
C ILE A 212 10.04 11.34 79.24
N LYS A 213 9.30 10.63 80.11
CA LYS A 213 9.85 9.59 81.01
C LYS A 213 10.57 8.48 80.24
N ILE A 214 10.02 8.02 79.11
CA ILE A 214 10.60 6.94 78.32
C ILE A 214 11.94 7.39 77.70
N PHE A 215 11.99 8.64 77.26
CA PHE A 215 13.20 9.25 76.68
C PHE A 215 14.33 9.34 77.71
N LEU A 216 14.02 9.77 78.94
CA LEU A 216 14.98 9.82 80.04
C LEU A 216 15.50 8.44 80.45
N THR A 217 14.63 7.42 80.47
CA THR A 217 15.07 6.03 80.76
C THR A 217 15.99 5.46 79.68
N LEU A 218 15.75 5.76 78.40
CA LEU A 218 16.65 5.35 77.31
C LEU A 218 18.03 6.03 77.42
N PHE A 219 18.06 7.31 77.81
CA PHE A 219 19.31 8.04 77.99
C PHE A 219 20.17 7.47 79.12
N LEU A 220 19.55 7.07 80.24
CA LEU A 220 20.25 6.42 81.36
C LEU A 220 20.83 5.06 80.96
N ILE A 221 20.07 4.24 80.21
CA ILE A 221 20.55 2.96 79.69
C ILE A 221 21.77 3.17 78.79
N TRP A 222 21.75 4.20 77.93
CA TRP A 222 22.87 4.52 77.05
C TRP A 222 24.13 4.92 77.84
N ILE A 223 23.99 5.74 78.88
CA ILE A 223 25.13 6.09 79.76
C ILE A 223 25.72 4.84 80.41
N CYS A 224 24.88 3.93 80.91
CA CYS A 224 25.35 2.68 81.51
C CYS A 224 26.11 1.81 80.51
N LEU A 225 25.63 1.74 79.26
CA LEU A 225 26.33 1.05 78.17
C LEU A 225 27.67 1.69 77.81
N MET A 226 27.84 3.00 78.00
CA MET A 226 29.12 3.68 77.73
C MET A 226 30.15 3.46 78.86
N PHE A 227 29.70 3.11 80.06
CA PHE A 227 30.56 2.76 81.20
C PHE A 227 30.99 1.29 81.24
N ILE A 228 30.31 0.44 80.47
CA ILE A 228 30.67 -0.96 80.21
C ILE A 228 31.60 -1.01 78.99
#